data_AF-A0A928Z1A0-F1
#
_entry.id   AF-A0A928Z1A0-F1
#
_cell.length_a   1.000
_cell.length_b   1.000
_cell.length_c   1.000
_cell.angle_alpha   90.00
_cell.angle_beta   90.00
_cell.angle_gamma   90.00
#
_symmetry.space_group_name_H-M   'P 1'
#
loop_
_entity.id
_entity.type
_entity.pdbx_description
1 polymer ?
#
loop_
_entity_poly.entity_id
_entity_poly.type
_entity_poly.pdbx_seq_one_letter_code
_entity_poly.pdbx_strand_id
1 'polypeptide(L)' 'MSVLSSAPFSAAEIASEGIKPEEYEEIVRRLGRHPNQAELGMFGVMWSEHCCYKNSRPLLKQFPTEGDRVLVGPG' A
#
# COMPACT_ATOMS: atom_id res chain seq x y z
N MET A 1 5.46 -4.16 29.17
CA MET A 1 6.80 -4.65 28.79
C MET A 1 6.98 -4.39 27.32
N SER A 2 7.80 -3.40 26.97
CA SER A 2 8.03 -2.97 25.58
C SER A 2 9.10 -3.87 24.98
N VAL A 3 8.72 -4.75 24.06
CA VAL A 3 9.67 -5.37 23.14
C VAL A 3 10.02 -4.32 22.11
N LEU A 4 11.13 -3.63 22.33
CA LEU A 4 11.84 -2.90 21.27
C LEU A 4 12.36 -3.96 20.29
N SER A 5 11.49 -4.43 19.39
CA SER A 5 11.89 -5.24 18.25
C SER A 5 12.74 -4.35 17.37
N SER A 6 14.00 -4.70 17.17
CA SER A 6 14.74 -4.18 16.01
C SER A 6 13.92 -4.48 14.77
N ALA A 7 13.89 -3.56 13.80
CA ALA A 7 13.22 -3.80 12.53
C ALA A 7 13.77 -5.10 11.93
N PRO A 8 12.92 -6.07 11.56
CA PRO A 8 13.37 -7.37 11.08
C PRO A 8 13.96 -7.34 9.67
N PHE A 9 13.83 -6.21 8.96
CA PHE A 9 14.34 -6.00 7.61
C PHE A 9 15.21 -4.76 7.55
N SER A 10 16.28 -4.85 6.77
CA SER A 10 17.12 -3.72 6.38
C SER A 10 16.40 -2.84 5.35
N ALA A 11 16.87 -1.59 5.22
CA ALA A 11 16.33 -0.67 4.21
C ALA A 11 16.49 -1.21 2.77
N ALA A 12 17.54 -1.98 2.50
CA ALA A 12 17.77 -2.58 1.19
C ALA A 12 16.75 -3.68 0.87
N GLU A 13 16.39 -4.52 1.85
CA GLU A 13 15.37 -5.56 1.70
C GLU A 13 13.98 -4.94 1.47
N ILE A 14 13.62 -3.91 2.23
CA ILE A 14 12.35 -3.18 2.05
C ILE A 14 12.28 -2.55 0.65
N ALA A 15 13.37 -1.92 0.21
CA ALA A 15 13.45 -1.31 -1.12
C ALA A 15 13.38 -2.36 -2.24
N SER A 16 13.89 -3.57 -2.03
CA SER A 16 13.83 -4.66 -3.02
C SER A 16 12.40 -5.14 -3.29
N GLU A 17 11.50 -5.00 -2.31
CA GLU A 17 10.06 -5.27 -2.45
C GLU A 17 9.29 -4.09 -3.08
N GLY A 18 9.97 -3.02 -3.48
CA GLY A 18 9.35 -1.83 -4.07
C GLY A 18 8.61 -0.94 -3.07
N ILE A 19 8.89 -1.10 -1.78
CA ILE A 19 8.26 -0.36 -0.68
C ILE A 19 9.16 0.83 -0.29
N LYS A 20 8.57 2.02 -0.20
CA LYS A 20 9.27 3.21 0.31
C LYS A 20 9.35 3.20 1.83
N PRO A 21 10.32 3.89 2.45
CA PRO A 21 10.43 3.97 3.91
C PRO A 21 9.13 4.40 4.60
N GLU A 22 8.43 5.39 4.03
CA GLU A 22 7.18 5.92 4.60
C GLU A 22 6.02 4.92 4.45
N GLU A 23 6.03 4.11 3.39
CA GLU A 23 5.05 3.04 3.18
C GLU A 23 5.27 1.90 4.18
N TYR A 24 6.53 1.57 4.50
CA TYR A 24 6.85 0.58 5.53
C TYR A 24 6.43 1.03 6.93
N GLU A 25 6.66 2.29 7.29
CA GLU A 25 6.17 2.87 8.55
C GLU A 25 4.63 2.78 8.65
N GLU A 26 3.93 3.08 7.55
CA GLU A 26 2.48 2.96 7.45
C GLU A 26 2.01 1.50 7.58
N ILE A 27 2.73 0.53 7.01
CA ILE A 27 2.45 -0.91 7.17
C ILE A 27 2.57 -1.30 8.64
N VAL A 28 3.67 -0.94 9.31
CA VAL A 28 3.89 -1.24 10.73
C VAL A 28 2.80 -0.60 11.58
N ARG A 29 2.43 0.65 11.29
CA ARG A 29 1.34 1.37 11.98
C ARG A 29 0.00 0.66 11.81
N ARG A 30 -0.33 0.17 10.60
CA ARG A 30 -1.58 -0.54 10.32
C ARG A 30 -1.65 -1.93 10.97
N LEU A 31 -0.52 -2.62 11.06
CA LEU A 31 -0.44 -3.95 11.64
C LEU A 31 -0.25 -3.94 13.17
N GLY A 32 0.24 -2.84 13.75
CA GLY A 32 0.64 -2.75 15.15
C GLY A 32 1.90 -3.56 15.50
N ARG A 33 2.59 -4.10 14.48
CA ARG A 33 3.80 -4.91 14.56
C ARG A 33 4.54 -4.87 13.22
N HIS A 34 5.76 -5.38 13.18
CA HIS A 34 6.45 -5.59 11.91
C HIS A 34 5.78 -6.70 11.08
N PRO A 35 5.71 -6.55 9.74
CA PRO A 35 5.23 -7.61 8.86
C PRO A 35 6.20 -8.79 8.87
N ASN A 36 5.71 -9.99 8.55
CA ASN A 36 6.56 -11.11 8.19
C ASN A 36 6.98 -11.02 6.70
N GLN A 37 7.85 -11.91 6.23
CA GLN A 37 8.35 -11.87 4.85
C GLN A 37 7.24 -11.99 3.79
N ALA A 38 6.25 -12.86 4.01
CA ALA A 38 5.15 -13.03 3.07
C ALA A 38 4.23 -11.80 3.05
N GLU A 39 3.96 -11.21 4.21
CA GLU A 39 3.22 -9.95 4.32
C GLU A 39 3.96 -8.81 3.62
N LEU A 40 5.27 -8.69 3.82
CA LEU A 40 6.10 -7.67 3.19
C LEU A 40 6.02 -7.75 1.65
N GLY A 41 6.24 -8.93 1.07
CA GLY A 41 6.13 -9.12 -0.38
C GLY A 41 4.71 -8.88 -0.90
N MET A 42 3.68 -9.25 -0.13
CA MET A 42 2.29 -8.95 -0.48
C MET A 42 2.03 -7.44 -0.52
N PHE A 43 2.53 -6.68 0.45
CA PHE A 43 2.43 -5.22 0.43
C PHE A 43 3.19 -4.62 -0.76
N GLY A 44 4.37 -5.14 -1.10
CA GLY A 44 5.15 -4.67 -2.26
C GLY A 44 4.36 -4.71 -3.57
N VAL A 45 3.68 -5.84 -3.84
CA VAL A 45 2.83 -5.99 -5.03
C VAL A 45 1.55 -5.19 -4.90
N MET A 46 0.81 -5.37 -3.80
CA MET A 46 -0.53 -4.80 -3.65
C MET A 46 -0.51 -3.27 -3.59
N TRP A 47 0.54 -2.68 -3.04
CA TRP A 47 0.71 -1.22 -3.00
C TRP A 47 1.54 -0.68 -4.16
N SER A 48 1.85 -1.49 -5.18
CA SER A 48 2.45 -0.99 -6.42
C SER A 48 1.51 -0.02 -7.14
N GLU A 49 2.05 0.83 -8.02
CA GLU A 49 1.22 1.72 -8.86
C GLU A 49 0.22 0.93 -9.71
N HIS A 50 0.63 -0.22 -10.23
CA HIS A 50 -0.20 -1.06 -11.08
C HIS A 50 -1.47 -1.56 -10.37
N CYS A 51 -1.35 -1.96 -9.10
CA CYS A 51 -2.48 -2.50 -8.34
C CYS A 51 -3.31 -1.39 -7.66
N CYS A 52 -2.66 -0.39 -7.08
CA CYS A 52 -3.33 0.62 -6.25
C CYS A 52 -3.74 1.89 -6.99
N TYR A 53 -3.21 2.13 -8.20
CA TYR A 53 -3.44 3.37 -8.95
C TYR A 53 -3.07 4.60 -8.11
N LYS A 54 -1.92 4.59 -7.39
CA LYS A 54 -1.59 5.57 -6.36
C LYS A 54 -1.59 7.00 -6.91
N ASN A 55 -1.03 7.18 -8.10
CA ASN A 55 -0.95 8.50 -8.74
C ASN A 55 -2.19 8.84 -9.57
N SER A 56 -2.79 7.84 -10.21
CA SER A 56 -3.91 8.04 -11.14
C SER A 56 -5.26 8.18 -10.43
N ARG A 57 -5.48 7.49 -9.31
CA ARG A 57 -6.76 7.48 -8.59
C ARG A 57 -7.27 8.87 -8.17
N PRO A 58 -6.45 9.81 -7.65
CA PRO A 58 -6.91 11.16 -7.33
C PRO A 58 -7.39 11.96 -8.55
N LEU A 59 -6.79 11.72 -9.72
CA LEU A 59 -7.15 12.39 -10.96
C LEU A 59 -8.44 11.80 -11.54
N LEU A 60 -8.54 10.47 -11.57
CA LEU A 60 -9.71 9.75 -12.10
C LEU A 60 -11.00 10.07 -11.34
N LYS A 61 -10.91 10.38 -10.05
CA LYS A 61 -12.05 10.81 -9.22
C LYS A 61 -12.70 12.12 -9.66
N GLN A 62 -12.04 12.92 -10.51
CA GLN A 62 -12.58 14.21 -10.98
C GLN A 62 -13.58 14.05 -12.13
N PHE A 63 -13.65 12.87 -12.75
CA PHE A 63 -14.59 12.64 -13.84
C PHE A 63 -16.03 12.44 -13.33
N PRO A 64 -17.05 12.91 -14.07
CA PRO A 64 -18.43 12.63 -13.74
C PRO A 64 -18.69 11.12 -13.86
N THR A 65 -19.32 10.55 -12.84
CA THR A 65 -19.59 9.10 -12.74
C THR A 65 -21.09 8.77 -12.67
N GLU A 66 -21.95 9.79 -12.65
CA GLU A 66 -23.39 9.66 -12.51
C GLU A 66 -24.12 10.10 -13.80
N GLY A 67 -25.29 9.52 -14.05
CA GLY A 67 -26.19 9.92 -15.14
C GLY A 67 -27.33 8.93 -15.34
N ASP A 68 -28.46 9.37 -15.90
CA ASP A 68 -29.71 8.60 -16.03
C ASP A 68 -29.57 7.25 -16.77
N ARG A 69 -28.48 7.06 -17.51
CA ARG A 69 -28.20 5.87 -18.32
C ARG A 69 -27.08 4.99 -17.76
N VAL A 70 -26.51 5.34 -16.60
CA VAL A 70 -25.47 4.54 -15.94
C VAL A 70 -26.13 3.39 -15.20
N LEU A 71 -25.76 2.14 -15.53
CA LEU A 71 -26.28 0.94 -14.86
C LEU A 71 -25.41 0.53 -13.66
N VAL A 72 -24.08 0.66 -13.79
CA VAL A 72 -23.08 0.42 -12.74
C VAL A 72 -21.94 1.41 -12.95
N GLY A 73 -21.53 2.11 -11.89
CA GLY A 73 -20.42 3.06 -11.93
C GLY A 73 -19.05 2.37 -11.86
N PRO A 74 -17.95 3.14 -11.73
CA PRO A 74 -16.62 2.58 -11.53
C PRO A 74 -16.48 1.91 -10.15
N GLY A 75 -16.17 0.61 -10.14
CA GLY A 75 -16.01 -0.20 -8.92
C GLY A 75 -17.33 -0.75 -8.40
#